data_AF-A0A1G8UWD1-F1
#
_entry.id   AF-A0A1G8UWD1-F1
#
_cell.length_a   1.000
_cell.length_b   1.000
_cell.length_c   1.000
_cell.angle_alpha   90.00
_cell.angle_beta   90.00
_cell.angle_gamma   90.00
#
_symmetry.space_group_name_H-M   'P 1'
#
loop_
_entity.id
_entity.type
_entity.pdbx_description
1 polymer ?
#
loop_
_entity_poly.entity_id
_entity_poly.type
_entity_poly.pdbx_seq_one_letter_code
_entity_poly.pdbx_strand_id
1 'polypeptide(L)' 'MFIVTILIGLCILFFPLQGIRDFKTEKVSFKIIRLSFIALSLFFLTVGVIDLMNFINHPDTYMR' A
#
# COMPACT_ATOMS: atom_id res chain seq x y z
N MET A 1 -0.09 6.84 -14.03
CA MET A 1 -0.54 7.07 -12.63
C MET A 1 -0.05 5.96 -11.69
N PHE A 2 0.05 4.71 -12.15
CA PHE A 2 0.56 3.54 -11.43
C PHE A 2 1.78 3.76 -10.52
N ILE A 3 2.83 4.47 -10.98
CA ILE A 3 4.03 4.75 -10.18
C ILE A 3 3.69 5.50 -8.89
N VAL A 4 2.79 6.49 -8.94
CA VAL A 4 2.38 7.28 -7.77
C VAL A 4 1.62 6.40 -6.79
N THR A 5 0.73 5.54 -7.28
CA THR A 5 -0.08 4.63 -6.47
C THR A 5 0.78 3.58 -5.75
N ILE A 6 1.79 3.02 -6.43
CA ILE A 6 2.75 2.07 -5.85
C ILE A 6 3.64 2.76 -4.82
N LEU A 7 4.13 3.96 -5.11
CA LEU A 7 4.98 4.73 -4.19
C LEU A 7 4.22 5.09 -2.90
N ILE A 8 2.96 5.52 -3.02
CA ILE A 8 2.08 5.78 -1.87
C ILE A 8 1.86 4.50 -1.05
N GLY A 9 1.57 3.38 -1.72
CA GLY A 9 1.42 2.08 -1.05
C GLY A 9 2.65 1.69 -0.23
N LEU A 10 3.85 1.84 -0.81
CA LEU A 10 5.14 1.60 -0.14
C LEU A 10 5.37 2.58 1.03
N CYS A 11 5.09 3.86 0.85
CA CYS A 11 5.25 4.87 1.90
C CYS A 11 4.33 4.62 3.11
N ILE A 12 3.07 4.23 2.86
CA ILE A 12 2.12 3.90 3.92
C ILE A 12 2.58 2.67 4.73
N LEU A 13 3.32 1.75 4.10
CA LEU A 13 3.87 0.55 4.73
C LEU A 13 4.94 0.86 5.79
N PHE A 14 5.62 2.01 5.73
CA PHE A 14 6.62 2.40 6.73
C PHE A 14 6.01 2.68 8.11
N PHE A 15 4.78 3.18 8.17
CA PHE A 15 4.09 3.51 9.41
C PHE A 15 3.84 2.27 10.30
N PRO A 16 3.27 1.16 9.77
CA PRO A 16 3.14 -0.07 10.54
C PRO A 16 4.45 -0.82 10.78
N LEU A 17 5.47 -0.61 9.93
CA LEU A 17 6.80 -1.21 10.10
C LEU A 17 7.60 -0.56 11.24
N GLN A 18 7.48 0.75 11.46
CA GLN A 18 8.29 1.51 12.43
C GLN A 18 8.06 1.19 13.92
N GLY A 19 7.20 0.25 14.28
CA GLY A 19 7.06 -0.18 15.67
C GLY A 19 6.78 -1.67 15.82
N ILE A 20 7.19 -2.52 14.87
CA ILE A 20 6.85 -3.96 14.89
C ILE A 20 7.45 -4.67 16.12
N ARG A 21 8.52 -4.10 16.70
CA ARG A 21 9.15 -4.61 17.93
C ARG A 21 8.29 -4.44 19.18
N ASP A 22 7.45 -3.41 19.25
CA ASP A 22 6.58 -3.14 20.40
C ASP A 22 5.16 -3.73 20.26
N PHE A 23 4.93 -4.53 19.22
CA PHE A 23 3.61 -5.08 18.89
C PHE A 23 3.01 -5.96 20.01
N LYS A 24 3.85 -6.53 20.89
CA LYS A 24 3.40 -7.35 22.02
C LYS A 24 2.93 -6.52 23.22
N THR A 25 3.51 -5.34 23.43
CA THR A 25 3.26 -4.44 24.57
C THR A 25 2.28 -3.31 24.24
N GLU A 26 1.95 -3.10 22.97
CA GLU A 26 1.03 -2.07 22.51
C GLU A 26 -0.44 -2.30 22.93
N LYS A 27 -1.16 -1.21 23.25
CA LYS A 27 -2.61 -1.25 23.52
C LYS A 27 -3.36 -1.74 22.28
N VAL A 28 -4.47 -2.48 22.50
CA VAL A 28 -5.29 -3.07 21.42
C VAL A 28 -5.70 -2.05 20.35
N SER A 29 -6.03 -0.82 20.74
CA SER A 29 -6.39 0.27 19.80
C SER A 29 -5.29 0.56 18.79
N PHE A 30 -4.02 0.60 19.22
CA PHE A 30 -2.89 0.83 18.30
C PHE A 30 -2.65 -0.35 17.37
N LYS A 31 -2.86 -1.59 17.85
CA LYS A 31 -2.79 -2.78 16.99
C LYS A 31 -3.83 -2.75 15.86
N ILE A 32 -5.07 -2.34 16.18
CA ILE A 32 -6.15 -2.22 15.18
C ILE A 32 -5.80 -1.15 14.14
N ILE A 33 -5.38 0.05 14.59
CA ILE A 33 -4.98 1.13 13.68
C ILE A 33 -3.87 0.67 12.75
N ARG A 34 -2.87 -0.03 13.29
CA ARG A 34 -1.76 -0.55 12.50
C ARG A 34 -2.21 -1.59 11.47
N LEU A 35 -3.10 -2.50 11.85
CA LEU A 35 -3.67 -3.49 10.94
C LEU A 35 -4.45 -2.81 9.81
N SER A 36 -5.21 -1.75 10.10
CA SER A 36 -5.91 -0.94 9.09
C SER A 36 -4.93 -0.28 8.11
N PHE A 37 -3.81 0.25 8.59
CA PHE A 37 -2.77 0.82 7.71
C PHE A 37 -2.10 -0.23 6.82
N ILE A 38 -1.87 -1.45 7.34
CA ILE A 38 -1.35 -2.57 6.54
C ILE A 38 -2.35 -2.95 5.45
N ALA A 39 -3.63 -3.09 5.80
CA ALA A 39 -4.68 -3.41 4.84
C ALA A 39 -4.82 -2.32 3.75
N LEU A 40 -4.75 -1.05 4.15
CA LEU A 40 -4.81 0.09 3.23
C LEU A 40 -3.60 0.12 2.28
N SER A 41 -2.39 -0.14 2.80
CA SER A 41 -1.18 -0.24 1.99
C SER A 41 -1.26 -1.36 0.96
N LEU A 42 -1.74 -2.54 1.37
CA LEU A 42 -2.00 -3.67 0.48
C LEU A 42 -2.99 -3.30 -0.63
N PHE A 43 -4.07 -2.60 -0.29
CA PHE A 43 -5.04 -2.14 -1.27
C PHE A 43 -4.39 -1.23 -2.33
N PHE A 44 -3.63 -0.22 -1.91
CA PHE A 44 -2.93 0.68 -2.83
C PHE A 44 -1.91 -0.04 -3.71
N LEU A 45 -1.15 -1.00 -3.15
CA LEU A 45 -0.23 -1.83 -3.93
C LEU A 45 -0.96 -2.66 -4.98
N THR A 46 -2.09 -3.27 -4.61
CA THR A 46 -2.88 -4.10 -5.52
C THR A 46 -3.43 -3.27 -6.68
N VAL A 47 -4.00 -2.09 -6.39
CA VAL A 47 -4.48 -1.15 -7.41
C VAL A 47 -3.33 -0.68 -8.30
N GLY A 48 -2.17 -0.35 -7.72
CA GLY A 48 -0.98 0.07 -8.46
C GLY A 48 -0.44 -1.01 -9.40
N VAL A 49 -0.45 -2.28 -8.97
CA VAL A 49 -0.05 -3.43 -9.81
C VAL A 49 -1.07 -3.69 -10.92
N ILE A 50 -2.37 -3.57 -10.64
CA ILE A 50 -3.41 -3.68 -11.68
C ILE A 50 -3.24 -2.58 -12.74
N ASP A 51 -3.00 -1.34 -12.30
CA ASP A 51 -2.75 -0.20 -13.20
C ASP A 51 -1.47 -0.41 -14.03
N LEU A 52 -0.41 -0.98 -13.43
CA LEU A 52 0.82 -1.37 -14.14
C LEU A 52 0.55 -2.48 -15.17
N MET A 53 -0.21 -3.50 -14.81
CA MET A 53 -0.58 -4.58 -15.73
C MET A 53 -1.45 -4.09 -16.88
N ASN A 54 -2.37 -3.16 -16.62
CA ASN A 54 -3.15 -2.52 -17.68
C ASN A 54 -2.27 -1.68 -18.62
N PHE A 55 -1.31 -0.95 -18.07
CA PHE A 55 -0.35 -0.21 -18.89
C PHE A 55 0.49 -1.14 -19.79
N ILE A 56 0.91 -2.30 -19.28
CA ILE A 56 1.69 -3.28 -20.05
C ILE A 56 0.84 -3.99 -21.13
N ASN A 57 -0.39 -4.39 -20.79
CA ASN A 57 -1.24 -5.17 -21.70
C ASN A 57 -2.01 -4.29 -22.70
N HIS A 58 -2.32 -3.04 -22.33
CA HIS A 58 -3.08 -2.08 -23.15
C HIS A 58 -2.41 -0.68 -23.12
N PRO A 59 -1.17 -0.55 -23.61
CA PRO A 59 -0.43 0.72 -23.58
C PRO A 59 -1.12 1.84 -24.37
N ASP A 60 -1.93 1.47 -25.37
CA ASP A 60 -2.73 2.34 -26.21
C ASP A 60 -3.76 3.18 -25.44
N THR A 61 -4.27 2.66 -24.31
CA THR A 61 -5.20 3.40 -23.44
C THR A 61 -4.53 4.52 -22.62
N TYR A 62 -3.20 4.50 -22.48
CA TYR A 62 -2.44 5.52 -21.74
C TYR A 62 -1.68 6.50 -22.63
N MET A 63 -1.56 6.22 -23.93
CA MET A 63 -0.91 7.11 -24.90
C MET A 63 -1.90 8.04 -25.64
N ARG A 64 -3.21 7.90 -25.39
CA ARG A 64 -4.25 8.76 -25.96
C ARG A 64 -4.67 9.83 -24.96
#